data_AF-A0AAV0M0Z5-F1
#
_entry.id   AF-A0AAV0M0Z5-F1
#
_cell.length_a   1.000
_cell.length_b   1.000
_cell.length_c   1.000
_cell.angle_alpha   90.00
_cell.angle_beta   90.00
_cell.angle_gamma   90.00
#
_symmetry.space_group_name_H-M   'P 1'
#
loop_
_entity.id
_entity.type
_entity.pdbx_description
1 polymer ?
#
loop_
_entity_poly.entity_id
_entity_poly.type
_entity_poly.pdbx_seq_one_letter_code
_entity_poly.pdbx_strand_id
1 'polypeptide(L)'
;MSNSQAIFLQKGSFCSSSIVSPQVGLCRSNYPQLLARKEHNLQLRSFKFPGRLQVHCVMEKETNLSSSRLVDTVTESLQEADVREPSVSTILMNFENKFDPYDAMSVPLYQTATFKQPSATENGPYDYTRSGNPTRDVLESLLANLDKGDRALCFTSGMAALAAVSHLFGTGDEIVAGDDIYGGSDRLLSQVIPRSGIVVKRANTSSLEEVASAVGPQTKLVWLESPTNPRQQISDIRVSLLWSLQKIAEIAHANGALLLVDNSIMSPVLSRPLELGADIVMHSATKFIAGHSDLMAGVLVVKGERSDNPNSSTLYLPVLG
;
A
#
# COMPACT_ATOMS: atom_id res chain seq x y z
N MET A 1 1.93 44.95 32.62
CA MET A 1 2.51 46.17 32.03
C MET A 1 3.86 45.84 31.42
N SER A 2 3.90 45.65 30.09
CA SER A 2 5.07 45.96 29.26
C SER A 2 4.59 46.01 27.81
N ASN A 3 4.42 47.23 27.32
CA ASN A 3 4.14 47.59 25.94
C ASN A 3 5.33 47.26 25.03
N SER A 4 5.06 46.93 23.77
CA SER A 4 5.77 47.37 22.55
C SER A 4 5.06 46.78 21.33
N GLN A 5 4.12 47.52 20.73
CA GLN A 5 4.28 48.41 19.57
C GLN A 5 4.43 47.68 18.22
N ALA A 6 3.32 47.72 17.48
CA ALA A 6 3.21 47.37 16.08
C ALA A 6 3.85 48.45 15.21
N ILE A 7 4.59 48.04 14.17
CA ILE A 7 5.09 48.92 13.12
C ILE A 7 4.24 48.69 11.87
N PHE A 8 3.44 49.69 11.53
CA PHE A 8 2.80 49.86 10.24
C PHE A 8 3.77 50.60 9.30
N LEU A 9 3.96 50.08 8.08
CA LEU A 9 4.42 50.88 6.94
C LEU A 9 3.45 50.65 5.78
N GLN A 10 2.77 51.73 5.39
CA GLN A 10 1.89 51.79 4.22
C GLN A 10 2.39 52.88 3.27
N LYS A 11 2.17 52.61 1.98
CA LYS A 11 2.08 53.49 0.80
C LYS A 11 3.33 53.68 -0.08
N GLY A 12 3.24 53.06 -1.25
CA GLY A 12 3.57 53.65 -2.56
C GLY A 12 2.51 53.19 -3.56
N SER A 13 1.86 54.11 -4.26
CA SER A 13 0.72 53.91 -5.15
C SER A 13 1.06 54.24 -6.62
N PHE A 14 0.19 53.75 -7.53
CA PHE A 14 0.10 53.92 -9.00
C PHE A 14 0.91 52.92 -9.83
N CYS A 15 0.42 52.30 -10.92
CA CYS A 15 -0.63 52.71 -11.86
C CYS A 15 -1.37 51.51 -12.48
N SER A 16 -2.58 51.78 -12.97
CA SER A 16 -3.58 50.89 -13.57
C SER A 16 -3.21 50.28 -14.92
N SER A 17 -3.66 49.05 -15.17
CA SER A 17 -4.24 48.66 -16.46
C SER A 17 -5.27 47.54 -16.29
N SER A 18 -6.51 47.88 -16.60
CA SER A 18 -7.68 47.02 -16.64
C SER A 18 -7.62 46.13 -17.88
N ILE A 19 -7.77 44.82 -17.72
CA ILE A 19 -8.17 43.93 -18.83
C ILE A 19 -9.47 43.26 -18.40
N VAL A 20 -10.54 43.76 -19.02
CA VAL A 20 -11.90 43.21 -18.99
C VAL A 20 -11.88 41.92 -19.80
N SER A 21 -12.29 40.80 -19.18
CA SER A 21 -12.52 39.54 -19.90
C SER A 21 -14.02 39.39 -20.18
N PRO A 22 -14.44 39.12 -21.43
CA PRO A 22 -15.85 39.15 -21.80
C PRO A 22 -16.60 37.89 -21.37
N GLN A 23 -17.80 38.09 -20.83
CA GLN A 23 -18.83 37.07 -20.67
C GLN A 23 -19.19 36.49 -22.04
N VAL A 24 -19.02 35.18 -22.24
CA VAL A 24 -19.57 34.47 -23.38
C VAL A 24 -20.81 33.71 -22.91
N GLY A 25 -21.97 34.19 -23.36
CA GLY A 25 -23.27 33.58 -23.12
C GLY A 25 -23.43 32.26 -23.86
N LEU A 26 -23.91 31.23 -23.16
CA LEU A 26 -24.36 29.97 -23.74
C LEU A 26 -25.73 30.15 -24.39
N CYS A 27 -25.74 30.29 -25.71
CA CYS A 27 -26.93 30.18 -26.55
C CYS A 27 -27.32 28.69 -26.66
N ARG A 28 -28.51 28.33 -26.16
CA ARG A 28 -29.17 27.04 -26.44
C ARG A 28 -29.74 27.09 -27.86
N SER A 29 -29.36 26.15 -28.73
CA SER A 29 -30.09 25.90 -29.98
C SER A 29 -30.27 24.39 -30.23
N ASN A 30 -31.54 23.99 -30.28
CA ASN A 30 -32.07 22.69 -30.72
C ASN A 30 -31.71 22.41 -32.19
N TYR A 31 -31.35 21.16 -32.55
CA TYR A 31 -31.57 20.55 -33.87
C TYR A 31 -31.55 19.00 -33.76
N PRO A 32 -32.14 18.24 -34.70
CA PRO A 32 -32.87 17.00 -34.47
C PRO A 32 -32.04 15.74 -34.79
N GLN A 33 -32.46 14.61 -34.21
CA GLN A 33 -31.88 13.29 -34.50
C GLN A 33 -32.20 12.82 -35.92
N LEU A 34 -31.17 12.50 -36.71
CA LEU A 34 -31.26 11.76 -37.97
C LEU A 34 -30.61 10.38 -37.78
N LEU A 35 -31.45 9.34 -37.77
CA LEU A 35 -31.05 7.94 -37.80
C LEU A 35 -30.64 7.56 -39.23
N ALA A 36 -29.37 7.18 -39.43
CA ALA A 36 -28.91 6.47 -40.63
C ALA A 36 -28.22 5.17 -40.21
N ARG A 37 -28.76 4.03 -40.65
CA ARG A 37 -28.22 2.68 -40.44
C ARG A 37 -27.31 2.35 -41.64
N LYS A 38 -26.04 2.00 -41.40
CA LYS A 38 -25.11 1.50 -42.42
C LYS A 38 -24.51 0.19 -41.92
N GLU A 39 -24.63 -0.88 -42.71
CA GLU A 39 -23.98 -2.17 -42.44
C GLU A 39 -22.52 -2.12 -42.90
N HIS A 40 -21.60 -2.68 -42.11
CA HIS A 40 -20.16 -2.75 -42.42
C HIS A 40 -19.74 -4.18 -42.76
N ASN A 41 -19.14 -4.36 -43.94
CA ASN A 41 -18.46 -5.59 -44.35
C ASN A 41 -17.03 -5.60 -43.79
N LEU A 42 -16.73 -6.48 -42.84
CA LEU A 42 -15.38 -6.74 -42.32
C LEU A 42 -14.67 -7.79 -43.20
N GLN A 43 -13.43 -7.52 -43.64
CA GLN A 43 -12.55 -8.53 -44.25
C GLN A 43 -11.44 -8.92 -43.28
N LEU A 44 -11.45 -10.18 -42.84
CA LEU A 44 -10.37 -10.78 -42.05
C LEU A 44 -9.29 -11.34 -42.98
N ARG A 45 -8.04 -10.93 -42.79
CA ARG A 45 -6.87 -11.63 -43.38
C ARG A 45 -6.04 -12.26 -42.29
N SER A 46 -5.89 -13.59 -42.37
CA SER A 46 -5.03 -14.37 -41.48
C SER A 46 -3.67 -14.57 -42.16
N PHE A 47 -2.59 -14.15 -41.52
CA PHE A 47 -1.24 -14.47 -41.96
C PHE A 47 -0.66 -15.56 -41.05
N LYS A 48 -0.24 -16.68 -41.65
CA LYS A 48 0.45 -17.76 -40.94
C LYS A 48 1.95 -17.61 -41.14
N PHE A 49 2.69 -17.42 -40.05
CA PHE A 49 4.15 -17.51 -40.05
C PHE A 49 4.58 -18.90 -39.55
N PRO A 50 5.75 -19.43 -39.97
CA PRO A 50 6.24 -20.70 -39.47
C PRO A 50 6.77 -20.52 -38.04
N GLY A 51 6.12 -21.21 -37.08
CA GLY A 51 6.33 -21.06 -35.64
C GLY A 51 5.08 -20.47 -34.99
N ARG A 52 4.60 -21.04 -33.88
CA ARG A 52 3.28 -20.85 -33.23
C ARG A 52 2.91 -19.39 -32.88
N LEU A 53 2.78 -18.52 -33.86
CA LEU A 53 2.26 -17.17 -33.71
C LEU A 53 1.24 -16.94 -34.81
N GLN A 54 -0.01 -16.74 -34.42
CA GLN A 54 -1.11 -16.37 -35.31
C GLN A 54 -1.53 -14.95 -34.95
N VAL A 55 -1.25 -14.00 -35.84
CA VAL A 55 -1.62 -12.59 -35.65
C VAL A 55 -2.85 -12.31 -36.48
N HIS A 56 -3.93 -11.91 -35.81
CA HIS A 56 -5.15 -11.44 -36.46
C HIS A 56 -5.07 -9.92 -36.59
N CYS A 57 -4.92 -9.43 -37.82
CA CYS A 57 -4.92 -7.99 -38.10
C CYS A 57 -6.31 -7.60 -38.63
N VAL A 58 -7.01 -6.76 -37.88
CA VAL A 58 -8.26 -6.13 -38.31
C VAL A 58 -7.88 -4.74 -38.83
N MET A 59 -8.04 -4.53 -40.14
CA MET A 59 -7.84 -3.23 -40.76
C MET A 59 -9.18 -2.51 -40.79
N GLU A 60 -9.39 -1.56 -39.88
CA GLU A 60 -10.51 -0.62 -40.01
C GLU A 60 -10.23 0.39 -41.11
N LYS A 61 -11.14 0.47 -42.08
CA LYS A 61 -11.18 1.58 -43.03
C LYS A 61 -12.00 2.68 -42.38
N GLU A 62 -11.30 3.75 -41.98
CA GLU A 62 -11.78 5.01 -41.39
C GLU A 62 -12.21 4.97 -39.92
N THR A 63 -11.40 5.64 -39.09
CA THR A 63 -11.52 5.80 -37.65
C THR A 63 -12.63 6.81 -37.29
N ASN A 64 -13.67 6.34 -36.60
CA ASN A 64 -14.57 7.19 -35.81
C ASN A 64 -14.72 6.55 -34.42
N LEU A 65 -14.10 7.18 -33.42
CA LEU A 65 -14.08 6.73 -32.02
C LEU A 65 -15.47 6.88 -31.39
N SER A 66 -16.30 5.85 -31.54
CA SER A 66 -17.41 5.55 -30.63
C SER A 66 -17.22 4.13 -30.10
N SER A 67 -16.36 4.00 -29.08
CA SER A 67 -15.84 2.74 -28.56
C SER A 67 -16.82 1.96 -27.66
N SER A 68 -18.11 2.30 -27.61
CA SER A 68 -19.03 1.62 -26.70
C SER A 68 -19.54 0.26 -27.21
N ARG A 69 -19.62 0.04 -28.53
CA ARG A 69 -20.17 -1.21 -29.10
C ARG A 69 -19.14 -2.29 -29.42
N LEU A 70 -17.86 -1.93 -29.53
CA LEU A 70 -16.77 -2.89 -29.74
C LEU A 70 -16.36 -3.59 -28.43
N VAL A 71 -16.59 -2.94 -27.28
CA VAL A 71 -16.31 -3.53 -25.98
C VAL A 71 -17.29 -4.68 -25.71
N ASP A 72 -18.58 -4.51 -25.99
CA ASP A 72 -19.59 -5.54 -25.68
C ASP A 72 -19.34 -6.88 -26.40
N THR A 73 -19.00 -6.87 -27.69
CA THR A 73 -18.74 -8.11 -28.47
C THR A 73 -17.44 -8.81 -28.10
N VAL A 74 -16.42 -8.05 -27.69
CA VAL A 74 -15.16 -8.61 -27.16
C VAL A 74 -15.38 -9.17 -25.74
N THR A 75 -16.27 -8.55 -24.96
CA THR A 75 -16.58 -8.98 -23.60
C THR A 75 -17.33 -10.32 -23.57
N GLU A 76 -18.22 -10.58 -24.53
CA GLU A 76 -18.93 -11.87 -24.63
C GLU A 76 -18.02 -13.04 -25.05
N SER A 77 -16.88 -12.77 -25.71
CA SER A 77 -15.95 -13.81 -26.17
C SER A 77 -14.81 -14.12 -25.19
N LEU A 78 -14.71 -13.38 -24.08
CA LEU A 78 -13.71 -13.58 -23.02
C LEU A 78 -14.23 -14.35 -21.80
N GLN A 79 -15.45 -14.89 -21.85
CA GLN A 79 -16.13 -15.46 -20.67
C GLN A 79 -15.52 -16.75 -20.07
N GLU A 80 -14.42 -17.28 -20.59
CA GLU A 80 -13.57 -18.26 -19.89
C GLU A 80 -12.08 -18.05 -20.17
N ALA A 81 -11.63 -16.80 -20.25
CA ALA A 81 -10.20 -16.53 -20.15
C ALA A 81 -9.76 -16.76 -18.70
N ASP A 82 -8.89 -17.76 -18.48
CA ASP A 82 -8.14 -17.98 -17.24
C ASP A 82 -7.48 -16.65 -16.83
N VAL A 83 -8.14 -15.87 -15.95
CA VAL A 83 -7.66 -14.57 -15.49
C VAL A 83 -6.48 -14.83 -14.56
N ARG A 84 -5.30 -14.98 -15.16
CA ARG A 84 -4.07 -15.15 -14.41
C ARG A 84 -3.72 -13.85 -13.71
N GLU A 85 -3.29 -13.98 -12.47
CA GLU A 85 -2.76 -12.84 -11.73
C GLU A 85 -1.58 -12.21 -12.51
N PRO A 86 -1.56 -10.88 -12.68
CA PRO A 86 -0.48 -10.21 -13.37
C PRO A 86 0.87 -10.45 -12.65
N SER A 87 1.95 -10.46 -13.43
CA SER A 87 3.30 -10.52 -12.84
C SER A 87 3.58 -9.30 -11.95
N VAL A 88 4.48 -9.44 -10.97
CA VAL A 88 4.89 -8.32 -10.10
C VAL A 88 5.36 -7.11 -10.93
N SER A 89 6.13 -7.33 -12.00
CA SER A 89 6.57 -6.26 -12.90
C SER A 89 5.39 -5.54 -13.58
N THR A 90 4.33 -6.27 -13.92
CA THR A 90 3.10 -5.70 -14.48
C THR A 90 2.38 -4.86 -13.43
N ILE A 91 2.23 -5.37 -12.20
CA ILE A 91 1.58 -4.65 -11.09
C ILE A 91 2.32 -3.34 -10.78
N LEU A 92 3.66 -3.37 -10.73
CA LEU A 92 4.48 -2.20 -10.46
C LEU A 92 4.37 -1.10 -11.54
N MET A 93 4.17 -1.48 -12.79
CA MET A 93 4.06 -0.54 -13.92
C MET A 93 2.62 -0.13 -14.23
N ASN A 94 1.64 -0.92 -13.81
CA ASN A 94 0.24 -0.75 -14.16
C ASN A 94 -0.65 -0.99 -12.95
N PHE A 95 -0.64 -0.03 -12.02
CA PHE A 95 -1.55 0.04 -10.89
C PHE A 95 -2.58 1.15 -11.11
N GLU A 96 -3.77 0.97 -10.54
CA GLU A 96 -4.87 1.91 -10.68
C GLU A 96 -4.73 3.06 -9.67
N ASN A 97 -4.91 4.30 -10.13
CA ASN A 97 -4.98 5.49 -9.29
C ASN A 97 -6.43 6.00 -9.20
N LYS A 98 -7.22 5.40 -8.31
CA LYS A 98 -8.65 5.74 -8.12
C LYS A 98 -8.90 7.13 -7.53
N PHE A 99 -7.86 7.81 -7.09
CA PHE A 99 -7.97 9.06 -6.33
C PHE A 99 -7.70 10.30 -7.17
N ASP A 100 -7.24 10.14 -8.41
CA ASP A 100 -7.00 11.26 -9.32
C ASP A 100 -8.19 11.49 -10.26
N PRO A 101 -8.90 12.63 -10.15
CA PRO A 101 -10.06 12.91 -11.00
C PRO A 101 -9.69 13.22 -12.46
N TYR A 102 -8.40 13.28 -12.81
CA TYR A 102 -7.92 13.62 -14.14
C TYR A 102 -7.19 12.49 -14.87
N ASP A 103 -7.14 11.28 -14.27
CA ASP A 103 -6.49 10.09 -14.85
C ASP A 103 -5.05 10.36 -15.33
N ALA A 104 -4.25 11.10 -14.55
CA ALA A 104 -2.87 11.36 -14.90
C ALA A 104 -2.06 10.06 -14.89
N MET A 105 -1.21 9.88 -15.91
CA MET A 105 -0.37 8.70 -16.06
C MET A 105 0.61 8.49 -14.89
N SER A 106 1.10 9.58 -14.31
CA SER A 106 1.90 9.56 -13.08
C SER A 106 1.06 10.09 -11.94
N VAL A 107 1.19 9.46 -10.77
CA VAL A 107 0.48 9.88 -9.56
C VAL A 107 0.84 11.33 -9.21
N PRO A 108 -0.13 12.25 -9.17
CA PRO A 108 0.14 13.62 -8.76
C PRO A 108 0.63 13.68 -7.31
N LEU A 109 1.52 14.65 -7.03
CA LEU A 109 1.99 14.93 -5.67
C LEU A 109 1.02 15.88 -4.95
N TYR A 110 0.20 15.34 -4.06
CA TYR A 110 -0.73 16.10 -3.24
C TYR A 110 -0.03 16.69 -2.01
N GLN A 111 0.86 17.66 -2.25
CA GLN A 111 1.63 18.37 -1.21
C GLN A 111 0.80 19.47 -0.52
N THR A 112 -0.29 19.08 0.13
CA THR A 112 -1.13 19.96 0.95
C THR A 112 -1.29 19.40 2.37
N ALA A 113 -1.61 20.25 3.34
CA ALA A 113 -1.93 19.80 4.70
C ALA A 113 -3.42 19.48 4.86
N THR A 114 -4.30 20.26 4.22
CA THR A 114 -5.76 20.22 4.42
C THR A 114 -6.50 20.10 3.09
N PHE A 115 -7.67 19.49 3.14
CA PHE A 115 -8.58 19.31 2.00
C PHE A 115 -9.92 19.99 2.27
N LYS A 116 -10.50 20.59 1.24
CA LYS A 116 -11.81 21.23 1.31
C LYS A 116 -12.90 20.18 1.53
N GLN A 117 -13.73 20.37 2.55
CA GLN A 117 -14.88 19.50 2.80
C GLN A 117 -16.07 19.86 1.87
N PRO A 118 -16.88 18.87 1.43
CA PRO A 118 -18.07 19.11 0.61
C PRO A 118 -19.08 20.07 1.28
N SER A 119 -19.30 19.91 2.57
CA SER A 119 -20.19 20.76 3.38
C SER A 119 -19.76 20.78 4.85
N ALA A 120 -20.50 21.47 5.72
CA ALA A 120 -20.25 21.49 7.16
C ALA A 120 -20.67 20.17 7.87
N THR A 121 -21.42 19.30 7.19
CA THR A 121 -22.02 18.08 7.76
C THR A 121 -21.57 16.80 7.05
N GLU A 122 -20.87 16.92 5.92
CA GLU A 122 -20.40 15.79 5.13
C GLU A 122 -18.87 15.82 5.05
N ASN A 123 -18.25 14.68 5.32
CA ASN A 123 -16.81 14.52 5.21
C ASN A 123 -16.46 14.06 3.80
N GLY A 124 -15.49 14.73 3.18
CA GLY A 124 -14.84 14.26 1.97
C GLY A 124 -13.95 13.04 2.25
N PRO A 125 -13.36 12.44 1.20
CA PRO A 125 -12.45 11.31 1.34
C PRO A 125 -11.16 11.68 2.11
N TYR A 126 -10.79 12.96 2.09
CA TYR A 126 -9.63 13.48 2.79
C TYR A 126 -10.00 14.76 3.55
N ASP A 127 -9.45 14.93 4.74
CA ASP A 127 -9.58 16.13 5.57
C ASP A 127 -8.21 16.76 5.85
N TYR A 128 -7.27 15.94 6.31
CA TYR A 128 -5.95 16.32 6.76
C TYR A 128 -4.92 15.25 6.38
N THR A 129 -3.79 15.65 5.77
CA THR A 129 -2.78 14.74 5.21
C THR A 129 -2.19 13.74 6.21
N ARG A 130 -2.21 14.06 7.51
CA ARG A 130 -1.83 13.10 8.55
C ARG A 130 -2.73 11.86 8.52
N SER A 131 -4.05 12.06 8.40
CA SER A 131 -5.08 11.02 8.39
C SER A 131 -5.10 10.23 7.08
N GLY A 132 -5.00 10.92 5.94
CA GLY A 132 -5.04 10.32 4.60
C GLY A 132 -4.49 11.27 3.55
N ASN A 133 -3.86 10.75 2.50
CA ASN A 133 -3.33 11.58 1.41
C ASN A 133 -3.35 10.80 0.08
N PRO A 134 -3.91 11.35 -1.02
CA PRO A 134 -4.05 10.60 -2.27
C PRO A 134 -2.75 9.99 -2.80
N THR A 135 -1.63 10.71 -2.69
CA THR A 135 -0.32 10.19 -3.14
C THR A 135 0.12 9.01 -2.29
N ARG A 136 -0.09 9.08 -0.97
CA ARG A 136 0.26 8.00 -0.04
C ARG A 136 -0.67 6.79 -0.18
N ASP A 137 -1.97 7.02 -0.36
CA ASP A 137 -2.97 5.95 -0.48
C ASP A 137 -2.71 5.08 -1.71
N VAL A 138 -2.20 5.66 -2.81
CA VAL A 138 -1.76 4.88 -3.98
C VAL A 138 -0.58 3.97 -3.63
N LEU A 139 0.43 4.48 -2.92
CA LEU A 139 1.58 3.68 -2.48
C LEU A 139 1.15 2.56 -1.51
N GLU A 140 0.29 2.89 -0.53
CA GLU A 140 -0.25 1.93 0.43
C GLU A 140 -1.06 0.84 -0.28
N SER A 141 -1.91 1.20 -1.25
CA SER A 141 -2.69 0.24 -2.03
C SER A 141 -1.80 -0.69 -2.86
N LEU A 142 -0.75 -0.15 -3.49
CA LEU A 142 0.21 -0.93 -4.27
C LEU A 142 0.96 -1.93 -3.38
N LEU A 143 1.48 -1.47 -2.24
CA LEU A 143 2.24 -2.33 -1.32
C LEU A 143 1.36 -3.40 -0.67
N ALA A 144 0.13 -3.08 -0.30
CA ALA A 144 -0.84 -4.06 0.17
C ALA A 144 -1.06 -5.18 -0.85
N ASN A 145 -1.26 -4.82 -2.12
CA ASN A 145 -1.42 -5.79 -3.21
C ASN A 145 -0.18 -6.67 -3.42
N LEU A 146 1.02 -6.07 -3.37
CA LEU A 146 2.29 -6.79 -3.57
C LEU A 146 2.58 -7.81 -2.46
N ASP A 147 2.34 -7.44 -1.20
CA ASP A 147 2.53 -8.32 -0.03
C ASP A 147 1.35 -9.27 0.23
N LYS A 148 0.25 -9.13 -0.54
CA LYS A 148 -1.01 -9.87 -0.34
C LYS A 148 -1.65 -9.62 1.03
N GLY A 149 -1.60 -8.36 1.47
CA GLY A 149 -2.29 -7.88 2.65
C GLY A 149 -3.55 -7.09 2.32
N ASP A 150 -4.37 -6.89 3.34
CA ASP A 150 -5.64 -6.15 3.23
C ASP A 150 -5.42 -4.64 3.24
N ARG A 151 -4.35 -4.19 3.92
CA ARG A 151 -4.00 -2.77 4.01
C ARG A 151 -2.50 -2.59 4.26
N ALA A 152 -1.96 -1.49 3.75
CA ALA A 152 -0.64 -1.01 4.12
C ALA A 152 -0.73 0.37 4.79
N LEU A 153 0.26 0.68 5.62
CA LEU A 153 0.37 1.93 6.35
C LEU A 153 1.80 2.46 6.18
N CYS A 154 1.94 3.67 5.65
CA CYS A 154 3.24 4.31 5.46
C CYS A 154 3.63 5.21 6.64
N PHE A 155 4.87 5.08 7.08
CA PHE A 155 5.49 5.79 8.21
C PHE A 155 6.75 6.53 7.76
N THR A 156 7.18 7.50 8.58
CA THR A 156 8.37 8.33 8.33
C THR A 156 9.68 7.55 8.38
N SER A 157 9.69 6.35 8.97
CA SER A 157 10.84 5.43 8.98
C SER A 157 10.40 4.02 9.38
N GLY A 158 11.23 3.01 9.11
CA GLY A 158 11.01 1.65 9.63
C GLY A 158 10.92 1.61 11.16
N MET A 159 11.71 2.44 11.86
CA MET A 159 11.63 2.52 13.33
C MET A 159 10.32 3.15 13.83
N ALA A 160 9.76 4.12 13.09
CA ALA A 160 8.45 4.69 13.43
C ALA A 160 7.33 3.65 13.23
N ALA A 161 7.43 2.81 12.19
CA ALA A 161 6.53 1.68 11.99
C ALA A 161 6.61 0.67 13.15
N LEU A 162 7.81 0.26 13.54
CA LEU A 162 8.00 -0.66 14.68
C LEU A 162 7.55 -0.08 16.02
N ALA A 163 7.80 1.21 16.25
CA ALA A 163 7.29 1.91 17.43
C ALA A 163 5.75 1.89 17.46
N ALA A 164 5.09 2.10 16.31
CA ALA A 164 3.64 2.00 16.21
C ALA A 164 3.13 0.58 16.55
N VAL A 165 3.82 -0.47 16.09
CA VAL A 165 3.49 -1.85 16.48
C VAL A 165 3.62 -2.06 17.99
N SER A 166 4.66 -1.52 18.62
CA SER A 166 4.85 -1.67 20.06
C SER A 166 3.72 -1.05 20.90
N HIS A 167 3.02 -0.05 20.35
CA HIS A 167 1.88 0.59 20.99
C HIS A 167 0.59 -0.25 20.96
N LEU A 168 0.59 -1.41 20.31
CA LEU A 168 -0.51 -2.37 20.38
C LEU A 168 -0.56 -3.13 21.71
N PHE A 169 0.53 -3.10 22.49
CA PHE A 169 0.71 -3.91 23.70
C PHE A 169 0.85 -3.03 24.93
N GLY A 170 0.54 -3.60 26.09
CA GLY A 170 0.52 -2.93 27.38
C GLY A 170 1.38 -3.60 28.45
N THR A 171 1.32 -3.05 29.66
CA THR A 171 2.01 -3.61 30.82
C THR A 171 1.59 -5.05 31.07
N GLY A 172 2.56 -5.95 31.23
CA GLY A 172 2.34 -7.37 31.47
C GLY A 172 2.22 -8.22 30.21
N ASP A 173 2.05 -7.61 29.04
CA ASP A 173 2.15 -8.33 27.76
C ASP A 173 3.61 -8.69 27.48
N GLU A 174 3.79 -9.75 26.69
CA GLU A 174 5.10 -10.27 26.34
C GLU A 174 5.34 -10.30 24.82
N ILE A 175 6.55 -9.90 24.42
CA ILE A 175 7.05 -10.00 23.05
C ILE A 175 8.19 -11.00 23.02
N VAL A 176 8.08 -12.03 22.19
CA VAL A 176 9.18 -12.95 21.86
C VAL A 176 9.82 -12.45 20.55
N ALA A 177 11.10 -12.09 20.58
CA ALA A 177 11.79 -11.54 19.42
C ALA A 177 13.11 -12.25 19.12
N GLY A 178 13.45 -12.36 17.82
CA GLY A 178 14.67 -13.02 17.34
C GLY A 178 15.96 -12.40 17.88
N ASP A 179 16.83 -13.20 18.50
CA ASP A 179 18.08 -12.76 19.13
C ASP A 179 19.06 -12.07 18.14
N ASP A 180 18.99 -12.44 16.87
CA ASP A 180 19.61 -11.75 15.74
C ASP A 180 18.60 -10.85 15.01
N ILE A 181 18.73 -9.55 15.18
CA ILE A 181 17.85 -8.57 14.54
C ILE A 181 18.61 -7.27 14.31
N TYR A 182 18.13 -6.44 13.39
CA TYR A 182 18.65 -5.09 13.19
C TYR A 182 18.87 -4.35 14.51
N GLY A 183 20.06 -3.76 14.70
CA GLY A 183 20.43 -3.12 15.97
C GLY A 183 19.52 -1.97 16.42
N GLY A 184 18.80 -1.32 15.50
CA GLY A 184 17.76 -0.35 15.89
C GLY A 184 16.54 -1.02 16.54
N SER A 185 16.12 -2.17 16.01
CA SER A 185 15.07 -3.01 16.58
C SER A 185 15.50 -3.59 17.93
N ASP A 186 16.74 -4.07 18.04
CA ASP A 186 17.29 -4.55 19.32
C ASP A 186 17.29 -3.45 20.39
N ARG A 187 17.69 -2.22 20.05
CA ARG A 187 17.63 -1.09 20.98
C ARG A 187 16.20 -0.72 21.38
N LEU A 188 15.24 -0.79 20.45
CA LEU A 188 13.83 -0.57 20.76
C LEU A 188 13.33 -1.62 21.77
N LEU A 189 13.61 -2.89 21.49
CA LEU A 189 13.22 -4.05 22.30
C LEU A 189 13.89 -4.10 23.68
N SER A 190 15.16 -3.69 23.80
CA SER A 190 15.91 -3.78 25.05
C SER A 190 15.81 -2.54 25.94
N GLN A 191 15.59 -1.34 25.37
CA GLN A 191 15.71 -0.09 26.12
C GLN A 191 14.44 0.75 26.16
N VAL A 192 13.55 0.63 25.17
CA VAL A 192 12.36 1.50 25.05
C VAL A 192 11.10 0.75 25.46
N ILE A 193 10.81 -0.37 24.80
CA ILE A 193 9.62 -1.19 25.04
C ILE A 193 9.49 -1.63 26.51
N PRO A 194 10.55 -2.07 27.21
CA PRO A 194 10.43 -2.49 28.61
C PRO A 194 10.00 -1.38 29.57
N ARG A 195 10.14 -0.10 29.18
CA ARG A 195 9.74 1.04 30.03
C ARG A 195 8.23 1.19 30.16
N SER A 196 7.44 0.64 29.24
CA SER A 196 5.98 0.56 29.36
C SER A 196 5.50 -0.68 30.10
N GLY A 197 6.41 -1.47 30.68
CA GLY A 197 6.09 -2.69 31.42
C GLY A 197 5.80 -3.90 30.55
N ILE A 198 6.13 -3.84 29.25
CA ILE A 198 6.10 -4.99 28.34
C ILE A 198 7.34 -5.86 28.60
N VAL A 199 7.15 -7.18 28.69
CA VAL A 199 8.24 -8.15 28.86
C VAL A 199 8.79 -8.51 27.47
N VAL A 200 10.11 -8.51 27.31
CA VAL A 200 10.75 -8.93 26.06
C VAL A 200 11.60 -10.17 26.31
N LYS A 201 11.25 -11.26 25.62
CA LYS A 201 12.04 -12.49 25.56
C LYS A 201 12.82 -12.54 24.25
N ARG A 202 14.07 -12.98 24.32
CA ARG A 202 14.92 -13.21 23.14
C ARG A 202 15.03 -14.70 22.90
N ALA A 203 14.90 -15.14 21.65
CA ALA A 203 15.02 -16.54 21.24
C ALA A 203 15.69 -16.62 19.87
N ASN A 204 16.41 -17.71 19.59
CA ASN A 204 16.89 -17.97 18.24
C ASN A 204 15.70 -18.38 17.35
N THR A 205 15.25 -17.47 16.47
CA THR A 205 14.11 -17.71 15.57
C THR A 205 14.41 -18.72 14.46
N SER A 206 15.64 -19.21 14.36
CA SER A 206 16.00 -20.33 13.49
C SER A 206 15.79 -21.70 14.16
N SER A 207 15.51 -21.76 15.46
CA SER A 207 15.11 -22.99 16.17
C SER A 207 13.64 -22.91 16.55
N LEU A 208 12.83 -23.82 16.00
CA LEU A 208 11.42 -23.92 16.34
C LEU A 208 11.23 -24.29 17.81
N GLU A 209 12.13 -25.09 18.39
CA GLU A 209 12.09 -25.50 19.78
C GLU A 209 12.33 -24.32 20.74
N GLU A 210 13.29 -23.45 20.42
CA GLU A 210 13.54 -22.24 21.21
C GLU A 210 12.37 -21.27 21.13
N VAL A 211 11.79 -21.06 19.94
CA VAL A 211 10.59 -20.23 19.77
C VAL A 211 9.42 -20.80 20.57
N ALA A 212 9.13 -22.10 20.43
CA ALA A 212 8.05 -22.78 21.15
C ALA A 212 8.23 -22.71 22.68
N SER A 213 9.46 -22.77 23.16
CA SER A 213 9.77 -22.68 24.60
C SER A 213 9.66 -21.25 25.15
N ALA A 214 9.87 -20.24 24.30
CA ALA A 214 9.78 -18.84 24.69
C ALA A 214 8.33 -18.34 24.71
N VAL A 215 7.50 -18.80 23.77
CA VAL A 215 6.08 -18.43 23.64
C VAL A 215 5.25 -19.06 24.77
N GLY A 216 4.35 -18.27 25.36
CA GLY A 216 3.41 -18.72 26.38
C GLY A 216 2.17 -17.83 26.48
N PRO A 217 1.34 -18.00 27.53
CA PRO A 217 0.02 -17.35 27.61
C PRO A 217 0.04 -15.81 27.66
N GLN A 218 1.15 -15.21 28.07
CA GLN A 218 1.34 -13.75 28.09
C GLN A 218 1.92 -13.21 26.77
N THR A 219 2.40 -14.07 25.88
CA THR A 219 2.97 -13.66 24.60
C THR A 219 1.87 -13.10 23.71
N LYS A 220 2.04 -11.85 23.27
CA LYS A 220 1.11 -11.16 22.35
C LYS A 220 1.73 -10.90 20.98
N LEU A 221 3.06 -10.97 20.87
CA LEU A 221 3.77 -10.82 19.62
C LEU A 221 4.97 -11.77 19.54
N VAL A 222 5.09 -12.46 18.43
CA VAL A 222 6.34 -13.08 17.96
C VAL A 222 6.89 -12.19 16.84
N TRP A 223 8.12 -11.70 16.98
CA TRP A 223 8.77 -10.81 16.02
C TRP A 223 10.09 -11.41 15.51
N LEU A 224 10.15 -11.68 14.22
CA LEU A 224 11.38 -12.13 13.55
C LEU A 224 11.75 -11.28 12.33
N GLU A 225 13.01 -11.39 11.92
CA GLU A 225 13.58 -10.84 10.70
C GLU A 225 14.20 -12.01 9.93
N SER A 226 13.95 -12.12 8.62
CA SER A 226 14.53 -13.19 7.82
C SER A 226 14.75 -12.77 6.36
N PRO A 227 16.00 -12.81 5.84
CA PRO A 227 17.25 -13.08 6.55
C PRO A 227 17.58 -12.01 7.60
N THR A 228 18.23 -12.39 8.70
CA THR A 228 18.54 -11.48 9.81
C THR A 228 19.69 -10.51 9.47
N ASN A 229 19.74 -9.38 10.16
CA ASN A 229 20.86 -8.43 10.08
C ASN A 229 21.60 -8.38 11.43
N PRO A 230 22.94 -8.55 11.48
CA PRO A 230 23.90 -8.62 10.36
C PRO A 230 24.29 -10.02 9.90
N ARG A 231 23.91 -11.09 10.63
CA ARG A 231 24.45 -12.43 10.35
C ARG A 231 23.80 -13.13 9.16
N GLN A 232 22.76 -12.55 8.55
CA GLN A 232 22.02 -13.11 7.41
C GLN A 232 21.53 -14.53 7.69
N GLN A 233 21.16 -14.79 8.95
CA GLN A 233 20.58 -16.06 9.34
C GLN A 233 19.20 -16.15 8.70
N ILE A 234 18.99 -17.24 7.99
CA ILE A 234 17.68 -17.62 7.52
C ILE A 234 17.10 -18.52 8.60
N SER A 235 15.84 -18.29 8.96
CA SER A 235 15.11 -19.11 9.92
C SER A 235 14.91 -20.53 9.34
N ASP A 236 15.94 -21.37 9.56
CA ASP A 236 16.26 -22.69 8.99
C ASP A 236 16.18 -22.83 7.45
N ILE A 237 17.26 -23.34 6.84
CA ILE A 237 17.38 -23.66 5.41
C ILE A 237 17.17 -25.17 5.16
N ARG A 238 17.30 -26.02 6.19
CA ARG A 238 17.12 -27.48 6.03
C ARG A 238 15.65 -27.87 5.90
N VAL A 239 14.77 -26.98 6.29
CA VAL A 239 13.35 -26.96 5.97
C VAL A 239 13.10 -25.67 5.19
N SER A 240 12.44 -25.73 4.04
CA SER A 240 12.20 -24.55 3.20
C SER A 240 11.73 -23.35 4.05
N LEU A 241 12.29 -22.16 3.83
CA LEU A 241 12.00 -20.88 4.53
C LEU A 241 10.49 -20.66 4.74
N LEU A 242 9.69 -21.14 3.78
CA LEU A 242 8.23 -21.13 3.81
C LEU A 242 7.63 -21.94 4.97
N TRP A 243 8.16 -23.13 5.25
CA TRP A 243 7.63 -24.04 6.27
C TRP A 243 8.04 -23.63 7.68
N SER A 244 9.27 -23.15 7.88
CA SER A 244 9.71 -22.60 9.18
C SER A 244 8.83 -21.42 9.61
N LEU A 245 8.55 -20.50 8.67
CA LEU A 245 7.69 -19.36 8.96
C LEU A 245 6.24 -19.79 9.28
N GLN A 246 5.69 -20.74 8.52
CA GLN A 246 4.36 -21.30 8.79
C GLN A 246 4.29 -21.96 10.18
N LYS A 247 5.33 -22.70 10.60
CA LYS A 247 5.38 -23.31 11.94
C LYS A 247 5.47 -22.28 13.05
N ILE A 248 6.22 -21.20 12.85
CA ILE A 248 6.27 -20.10 13.82
C ILE A 248 4.90 -19.40 13.91
N ALA A 249 4.21 -19.21 12.78
CA ALA A 249 2.84 -18.68 12.76
C ALA A 249 1.88 -19.58 13.55
N GLU A 250 1.91 -20.89 13.31
CA GLU A 250 1.11 -21.88 14.06
C GLU A 250 1.37 -21.79 15.58
N ILE A 251 2.63 -21.69 16.00
CA ILE A 251 3.01 -21.57 17.42
C ILE A 251 2.47 -20.27 18.03
N ALA A 252 2.61 -19.15 17.32
CA ALA A 252 2.13 -17.85 17.77
C ALA A 252 0.60 -17.86 17.91
N HIS A 253 -0.11 -18.27 16.86
CA HIS A 253 -1.57 -18.29 16.82
C HIS A 253 -2.18 -19.26 17.83
N ALA A 254 -1.54 -20.41 18.09
CA ALA A 254 -1.98 -21.35 19.12
C ALA A 254 -1.99 -20.75 20.54
N ASN A 255 -1.23 -19.68 20.77
CA ASN A 255 -1.18 -18.96 22.05
C ASN A 255 -1.93 -17.61 22.00
N GLY A 256 -2.63 -17.32 20.90
CA GLY A 256 -3.23 -16.02 20.68
C GLY A 256 -2.17 -14.91 20.67
N ALA A 257 -1.07 -15.11 19.95
CA ALA A 257 -0.06 -14.09 19.68
C ALA A 257 -0.05 -13.76 18.19
N LEU A 258 0.24 -12.51 17.84
CA LEU A 258 0.47 -12.09 16.46
C LEU A 258 1.87 -12.49 16.01
N LEU A 259 2.06 -12.70 14.70
CA LEU A 259 3.36 -12.85 14.07
C LEU A 259 3.70 -11.60 13.23
N LEU A 260 4.79 -10.91 13.60
CA LEU A 260 5.41 -9.87 12.79
C LEU A 260 6.69 -10.37 12.13
N VAL A 261 6.81 -10.09 10.83
CA VAL A 261 8.01 -10.37 10.04
C VAL A 261 8.57 -9.08 9.47
N ASP A 262 9.80 -8.73 9.84
CA ASP A 262 10.57 -7.70 9.14
C ASP A 262 11.10 -8.29 7.83
N ASN A 263 10.53 -7.85 6.72
CA ASN A 263 10.77 -8.33 5.37
C ASN A 263 11.63 -7.33 4.56
N SER A 264 12.31 -6.40 5.24
CA SER A 264 13.07 -5.29 4.61
C SER A 264 14.12 -5.73 3.59
N ILE A 265 14.74 -6.90 3.78
CA ILE A 265 15.79 -7.43 2.90
C ILE A 265 15.22 -8.09 1.65
N MET A 266 14.14 -8.87 1.81
CA MET A 266 13.58 -9.65 0.71
C MET A 266 12.64 -8.79 -0.15
N SER A 267 11.94 -7.83 0.48
CA SER A 267 10.83 -7.07 -0.10
C SER A 267 9.67 -7.97 -0.56
N PRO A 268 8.53 -7.40 -0.99
CA PRO A 268 7.40 -8.19 -1.51
C PRO A 268 7.72 -8.96 -2.80
N VAL A 269 8.85 -8.66 -3.44
CA VAL A 269 9.30 -9.29 -4.68
C VAL A 269 9.84 -10.69 -4.44
N LEU A 270 10.56 -10.91 -3.32
CA LEU A 270 11.24 -12.20 -3.06
C LEU A 270 10.56 -13.01 -1.95
N SER A 271 9.76 -12.39 -1.09
CA SER A 271 9.06 -13.06 0.01
C SER A 271 7.76 -12.36 0.33
N ARG A 272 6.69 -13.14 0.57
CA ARG A 272 5.37 -12.66 1.00
C ARG A 272 4.97 -13.32 2.31
N PRO A 273 5.45 -12.83 3.47
CA PRO A 273 5.22 -13.51 4.74
C PRO A 273 3.73 -13.64 5.13
N LEU A 274 2.84 -12.75 4.65
CA LEU A 274 1.39 -12.84 4.91
C LEU A 274 0.74 -14.09 4.30
N GLU A 275 1.25 -14.59 3.17
CA GLU A 275 0.81 -15.87 2.58
C GLU A 275 1.25 -17.08 3.42
N LEU A 276 2.22 -16.87 4.31
CA LEU A 276 2.85 -17.89 5.14
C LEU A 276 2.39 -17.84 6.60
N GLY A 277 1.38 -17.02 6.90
CA GLY A 277 0.76 -16.93 8.21
C GLY A 277 1.24 -15.77 9.07
N ALA A 278 2.08 -14.86 8.57
CA ALA A 278 2.33 -13.60 9.27
C ALA A 278 1.06 -12.74 9.33
N ASP A 279 0.90 -11.99 10.40
CA ASP A 279 -0.20 -11.01 10.58
C ASP A 279 0.25 -9.61 10.17
N ILE A 280 1.53 -9.31 10.43
CA ILE A 280 2.15 -8.01 10.16
C ILE A 280 3.46 -8.24 9.40
N VAL A 281 3.61 -7.57 8.27
CA VAL A 281 4.88 -7.45 7.54
C VAL A 281 5.39 -6.03 7.69
N MET A 282 6.61 -5.89 8.19
CA MET A 282 7.30 -4.61 8.27
C MET A 282 8.30 -4.50 7.13
N HIS A 283 8.34 -3.34 6.48
CA HIS A 283 9.46 -2.95 5.61
C HIS A 283 10.06 -1.62 6.04
N SER A 284 11.38 -1.58 6.18
CA SER A 284 12.15 -0.35 6.09
C SER A 284 12.23 0.03 4.62
N ALA A 285 11.24 0.79 4.14
CA ALA A 285 11.17 1.20 2.74
C ALA A 285 12.37 2.05 2.30
N THR A 286 13.12 2.61 3.25
CA THR A 286 14.48 3.17 3.08
C THR A 286 15.43 2.26 2.28
N LYS A 287 15.24 0.94 2.32
CA LYS A 287 16.11 -0.08 1.72
C LYS A 287 15.69 -0.38 0.28
N PHE A 288 15.31 -1.62 -0.02
CA PHE A 288 15.07 -2.07 -1.40
C PHE A 288 13.80 -1.48 -2.03
N ILE A 289 12.79 -1.09 -1.24
CA ILE A 289 11.56 -0.48 -1.77
C ILE A 289 11.87 0.89 -2.39
N ALA A 290 12.55 1.79 -1.67
CA ALA A 290 12.99 3.05 -2.22
C ALA A 290 14.16 2.84 -3.18
N GLY A 291 15.18 2.07 -2.81
CA GLY A 291 16.30 1.66 -3.67
C GLY A 291 17.30 2.75 -4.06
N HIS A 292 16.98 4.02 -3.83
CA HIS A 292 17.75 5.17 -4.33
C HIS A 292 18.56 5.91 -3.25
N SER A 293 18.53 5.44 -2.00
CA SER A 293 19.33 6.00 -0.88
C SER A 293 19.10 7.50 -0.60
N ASP A 294 17.91 8.00 -0.89
CA ASP A 294 17.55 9.42 -0.86
C ASP A 294 16.41 9.76 0.12
N LEU A 295 15.77 8.75 0.72
CA LEU A 295 14.66 8.93 1.66
C LEU A 295 14.68 7.90 2.79
N MET A 296 14.03 8.25 3.90
CA MET A 296 13.63 7.30 4.93
C MET A 296 12.13 7.09 4.89
N ALA A 297 11.72 5.83 4.99
CA ALA A 297 10.32 5.43 5.08
C ALA A 297 10.19 4.07 5.78
N GLY A 298 9.02 3.84 6.36
CA GLY A 298 8.59 2.54 6.89
C GLY A 298 7.23 2.17 6.34
N VAL A 299 6.95 0.88 6.24
CA VAL A 299 5.66 0.36 5.78
C VAL A 299 5.28 -0.79 6.70
N LEU A 300 4.03 -0.80 7.16
CA LEU A 300 3.41 -2.00 7.72
C LEU A 300 2.36 -2.48 6.73
N VAL A 301 2.45 -3.73 6.29
CA VAL A 301 1.37 -4.40 5.56
C VAL A 301 0.78 -5.47 6.47
N VAL A 302 -0.54 -5.55 6.52
CA VAL A 302 -1.24 -6.37 7.49
C VAL A 302 -2.37 -7.15 6.87
N LYS A 303 -2.66 -8.29 7.49
CA LYS A 303 -3.83 -9.12 7.20
C LYS A 303 -4.85 -8.90 8.32
N GLY A 304 -6.07 -8.50 7.99
CA GLY A 304 -7.08 -8.14 8.98
C GLY A 304 -8.47 -7.94 8.37
N GLU A 305 -9.49 -7.91 9.22
CA GLU A 305 -10.85 -7.69 8.74
C GLU A 305 -10.98 -6.27 8.17
N ARG A 306 -11.33 -6.21 6.88
CA ARG A 306 -11.71 -4.97 6.22
C ARG A 306 -12.92 -4.41 6.94
N SER A 307 -12.74 -3.34 7.72
CA SER A 307 -13.88 -2.53 8.15
C SER A 307 -14.58 -2.03 6.88
N ASP A 308 -15.88 -2.28 6.75
CA ASP A 308 -16.71 -1.78 5.64
C ASP A 308 -16.76 -0.24 5.55
N ASN A 309 -16.11 0.47 6.49
CA ASN A 309 -15.94 1.90 6.44
C ASN A 309 -14.58 2.27 5.79
N PRO A 310 -14.56 2.70 4.51
CA PRO A 310 -13.32 3.12 3.82
C PRO A 310 -12.64 4.35 4.43
N ASN A 311 -13.31 5.08 5.33
CA ASN A 311 -12.77 6.23 6.06
C ASN A 311 -12.27 5.87 7.48
N SER A 312 -12.35 4.60 7.89
CA SER A 312 -11.81 4.16 9.16
C SER A 312 -10.30 3.98 9.07
N SER A 313 -9.54 4.87 9.73
CA SER A 313 -8.11 4.68 9.94
C SER A 313 -7.81 3.53 10.92
N THR A 314 -8.84 3.03 11.62
CA THR A 314 -8.74 1.93 12.59
C THR A 314 -8.62 0.61 11.87
N LEU A 315 -7.44 0.02 11.97
CA LEU A 315 -7.16 -1.32 11.50
C LEU A 315 -7.54 -2.29 12.62
N TYR A 316 -8.57 -3.10 12.38
CA TYR A 316 -8.80 -4.29 13.18
C TYR A 316 -7.80 -5.34 12.68
N LEU A 317 -6.56 -5.29 13.19
CA LEU A 317 -5.85 -6.55 13.39
C LEU A 317 -6.84 -7.40 14.19
N PRO A 318 -7.08 -8.68 13.87
CA PRO A 318 -7.96 -9.51 14.67
C PRO A 318 -7.44 -9.48 16.11
N VAL A 319 -7.98 -8.57 16.92
CA VAL A 319 -7.50 -8.30 18.26
C VAL A 319 -8.01 -9.49 19.05
N LEU A 320 -7.09 -10.41 19.33
CA LEU A 320 -6.79 -10.83 20.69
C LEU A 320 -7.96 -10.55 21.65
N GLY A 321 -8.96 -11.43 21.63
CA GLY A 321 -10.04 -11.44 22.60
C GLY A 321 -9.52 -11.66 24.02
#